data_AF-A0A7X6WRT4-F1
#
_entry.id   AF-A0A7X6WRT4-F1
#
_cell.length_a   1.000
_cell.length_b   1.000
_cell.length_c   1.000
_cell.angle_alpha   90.00
_cell.angle_beta   90.00
_cell.angle_gamma   90.00
#
_symmetry.space_group_name_H-M   'P 1'
#
loop_
_entity.id
_entity.type
_entity.pdbx_description
1 polymer ?
#
loop_
_entity_poly.entity_id
_entity_poly.type
_entity_poly.pdbx_seq_one_letter_code
_entity_poly.pdbx_strand_id
1 'polypeptide(L)'
;MNTTEKAYKEILKALNKYKSEIAFDVDDLERKVKHHLFGIDLVEKYGFNLDPKTIYSIDWQKLKENVHIGFFDGERRRISWSDDGRQPKNETLLYISYPTGPYIFGSDYPTEFFQKFFLELKTYNPKYIDSANNGLYFDLDNAGKIYNAYDSIIKRYYEENKEDLKQRKIKKMKDELSKLEAQS
;
A
#
# COMPACT_ATOMS: atom_id res chain seq x y z
N MET A 1 2.77 28.89 -1.28
CA MET A 1 1.35 28.62 -1.03
C MET A 1 0.66 28.50 -2.39
N ASN A 2 0.23 27.30 -2.77
CA ASN A 2 -0.47 27.09 -4.05
C ASN A 2 -1.84 27.81 -3.98
N THR A 3 -2.38 28.26 -5.12
CA THR A 3 -3.67 28.94 -5.25
C THR A 3 -4.79 28.21 -4.51
N THR A 4 -4.78 26.87 -4.53
CA THR A 4 -5.75 26.02 -3.82
C THR A 4 -5.68 26.19 -2.29
N GLU A 5 -4.48 26.21 -1.72
CA GLU A 5 -4.29 26.40 -0.27
C GLU A 5 -4.76 27.80 0.16
N LYS A 6 -4.55 28.81 -0.70
CA LYS A 6 -5.04 30.18 -0.47
C LYS A 6 -6.56 30.24 -0.46
N ALA A 7 -7.20 29.65 -1.47
CA ALA A 7 -8.65 29.59 -1.55
C ALA A 7 -9.25 28.90 -0.32
N TYR A 8 -8.68 27.78 0.12
CA TYR A 8 -9.15 27.10 1.32
C TYR A 8 -9.01 27.93 2.59
N LYS A 9 -7.88 28.64 2.78
CA LYS A 9 -7.70 29.52 3.93
C LYS A 9 -8.74 30.64 3.96
N GLU A 10 -9.04 31.25 2.82
CA GLU A 10 -10.05 32.30 2.72
C GLU A 10 -11.46 31.77 3.03
N ILE A 11 -11.83 30.61 2.48
CA ILE A 11 -13.13 29.96 2.72
C ILE A 11 -13.28 29.56 4.19
N LEU A 12 -12.30 28.87 4.76
CA LEU A 12 -12.33 28.42 6.16
C LEU A 12 -12.37 29.58 7.14
N LYS A 13 -11.71 30.71 6.83
CA LYS A 13 -11.79 31.92 7.63
C LYS A 13 -13.22 32.47 7.67
N ALA A 14 -13.92 32.49 6.54
CA ALA A 14 -15.30 32.92 6.47
C ALA A 14 -16.24 31.96 7.23
N LEU A 15 -16.07 30.65 7.03
CA LEU A 15 -16.87 29.62 7.72
C LEU A 15 -16.71 29.70 9.24
N ASN A 16 -15.47 29.80 9.73
CA ASN A 16 -15.21 29.92 11.17
C ASN A 16 -15.83 31.18 11.79
N LYS A 17 -15.83 32.31 11.06
CA LYS A 17 -16.45 33.55 11.53
C LYS A 17 -17.95 33.39 11.79
N TYR A 18 -18.64 32.57 11.00
CA TYR A 18 -20.09 32.37 11.07
C TYR A 18 -20.48 30.98 11.59
N LYS A 19 -19.54 30.25 12.23
CA LYS A 19 -19.72 28.86 12.64
C LYS A 19 -20.96 28.62 13.52
N SER A 20 -21.36 29.59 14.35
CA SER A 20 -22.57 29.52 15.19
C SER A 20 -23.88 29.76 14.43
N GLU A 21 -23.81 30.43 13.28
CA GLU A 21 -24.97 30.93 12.53
C GLU A 21 -25.36 30.02 11.35
N ILE A 22 -24.48 29.08 10.98
CA ILE A 22 -24.67 28.21 9.83
C ILE A 22 -24.89 26.76 10.27
N ALA A 23 -25.71 26.03 9.51
CA ALA A 23 -25.97 24.62 9.77
C ALA A 23 -24.85 23.66 9.30
N PHE A 24 -23.77 24.19 8.72
CA PHE A 24 -22.64 23.38 8.24
C PHE A 24 -21.74 22.94 9.39
N ASP A 25 -21.32 21.67 9.35
CA ASP A 25 -20.25 21.17 10.20
C ASP A 25 -18.90 21.70 9.69
N VAL A 26 -18.46 22.83 10.26
CA VAL A 26 -17.21 23.48 9.90
C VAL A 26 -15.99 22.59 10.20
N ASP A 27 -16.04 21.77 11.24
CA ASP A 27 -14.92 20.91 11.63
C ASP A 27 -14.74 19.75 10.64
N ASP A 28 -15.85 19.18 10.14
CA ASP A 28 -15.83 18.22 9.04
C ASP A 28 -15.28 18.85 7.74
N LEU A 29 -15.67 20.08 7.43
CA LEU A 29 -15.15 20.81 6.26
C LEU A 29 -13.64 21.04 6.38
N GLU A 30 -13.15 21.48 7.54
CA GLU A 30 -11.72 21.63 7.79
C GLU A 30 -10.95 20.32 7.61
N ARG A 31 -11.51 19.21 8.11
CA ARG A 31 -10.94 17.88 7.92
C ARG A 31 -10.86 17.51 6.45
N LYS A 32 -11.94 17.71 5.68
CA LYS A 32 -11.97 17.46 4.23
C LYS A 32 -10.94 18.30 3.47
N VAL A 33 -10.76 19.57 3.87
CA VAL A 33 -9.71 20.44 3.31
C VAL A 33 -8.32 19.85 3.57
N LYS A 34 -8.02 19.41 4.80
CA LYS A 34 -6.72 18.79 5.14
C LYS A 34 -6.46 17.55 4.28
N HIS A 35 -7.48 16.70 4.09
CA HIS A 35 -7.37 15.50 3.27
C HIS A 35 -7.06 15.82 1.81
N HIS A 36 -7.77 16.79 1.22
CA HIS A 36 -7.53 17.17 -0.16
C HIS A 36 -6.15 17.82 -0.35
N LEU A 37 -5.72 18.68 0.58
CA LEU A 37 -4.37 19.26 0.55
C LEU A 37 -3.29 18.18 0.66
N PHE A 38 -3.50 17.16 1.51
CA PHE A 38 -2.60 16.01 1.58
C PHE A 38 -2.57 15.24 0.25
N GLY A 39 -3.73 15.02 -0.39
CA GLY A 39 -3.78 14.41 -1.72
C GLY A 39 -3.04 15.22 -2.79
N ILE A 40 -3.11 16.55 -2.73
CA ILE A 40 -2.34 17.43 -3.63
C ILE A 40 -0.84 17.24 -3.39
N ASP A 41 -0.40 17.21 -2.12
CA ASP A 41 1.00 16.96 -1.79
C ASP A 41 1.49 15.59 -2.31
N LEU A 42 0.67 14.53 -2.21
CA LEU A 42 0.98 13.22 -2.79
C LEU A 42 1.26 13.29 -4.29
N VAL A 43 0.46 14.06 -5.04
CA VAL A 43 0.64 14.21 -6.49
C VAL A 43 1.81 15.14 -6.81
N GLU A 44 1.80 16.37 -6.28
CA GLU A 44 2.73 17.43 -6.68
C GLU A 44 4.15 17.21 -6.14
N LYS A 45 4.29 16.72 -4.89
CA LYS A 45 5.60 16.56 -4.24
C LYS A 45 6.14 15.14 -4.37
N TYR A 46 5.26 14.15 -4.22
CA TYR A 46 5.67 12.75 -4.13
C TYR A 46 5.38 11.93 -5.40
N GLY A 47 4.79 12.56 -6.43
CA GLY A 47 4.65 11.97 -7.77
C GLY A 47 3.64 10.83 -7.88
N PHE A 48 2.64 10.77 -6.99
CA PHE A 48 1.59 9.77 -7.08
C PHE A 48 0.65 10.05 -8.27
N ASN A 49 0.35 9.02 -9.07
CA ASN A 49 -0.65 9.11 -10.13
C ASN A 49 -2.04 8.74 -9.58
N LEU A 50 -2.64 9.65 -8.81
CA LEU A 50 -3.99 9.51 -8.26
C LEU A 50 -4.76 10.83 -8.35
N ASP A 51 -6.09 10.78 -8.20
CA ASP A 51 -6.89 11.99 -8.02
C ASP A 51 -6.81 12.44 -6.54
N PRO A 52 -6.27 13.65 -6.24
CA PRO A 52 -6.17 14.18 -4.89
C PRO A 52 -7.48 14.16 -4.09
N LYS A 53 -8.63 14.24 -4.78
CA LYS A 53 -9.97 14.28 -4.16
C LYS A 53 -10.40 12.94 -3.58
N THR A 54 -9.74 11.85 -3.97
CA THR A 54 -10.03 10.51 -3.46
C THR A 54 -9.46 10.28 -2.06
N ILE A 55 -8.62 11.19 -1.56
CA ILE A 55 -8.08 11.11 -0.21
C ILE A 55 -9.16 11.55 0.80
N TYR A 56 -9.49 10.64 1.71
CA TYR A 56 -10.50 10.83 2.75
C TYR A 56 -9.94 10.62 4.16
N SER A 57 -8.67 10.28 4.31
CA SER A 57 -8.01 10.08 5.60
C SER A 57 -6.52 10.33 5.49
N ILE A 58 -5.97 11.05 6.49
CA ILE A 58 -4.52 11.23 6.68
C ILE A 58 -3.92 10.23 7.67
N ASP A 59 -4.76 9.53 8.44
CA ASP A 59 -4.31 8.53 9.42
C ASP A 59 -4.12 7.16 8.78
N TRP A 60 -5.11 6.71 8.01
CA TRP A 60 -5.09 5.43 7.32
C TRP A 60 -6.07 5.40 6.16
N GLN A 61 -5.59 4.99 4.99
CA GLN A 61 -6.41 4.84 3.81
C GLN A 61 -5.89 3.71 2.92
N LYS A 62 -6.81 2.86 2.44
CA LYS A 62 -6.54 1.94 1.33
C LYS A 62 -6.55 2.71 0.01
N LEU A 63 -5.48 2.59 -0.76
CA LEU A 63 -5.37 3.20 -2.10
C LEU A 63 -5.61 2.20 -3.23
N LYS A 64 -5.16 0.95 -3.05
CA LYS A 64 -5.36 -0.18 -3.99
C LYS A 64 -5.51 -1.49 -3.23
N GLU A 65 -5.78 -2.58 -3.94
CA GLU A 65 -5.74 -3.91 -3.34
C GLU A 65 -4.33 -4.18 -2.77
N ASN A 66 -4.24 -4.45 -1.46
CA ASN A 66 -3.00 -4.59 -0.68
C ASN A 66 -2.08 -3.36 -0.56
N VAL A 67 -2.49 -2.17 -1.05
CA VAL A 67 -1.70 -0.93 -0.95
C VAL A 67 -2.44 0.10 -0.10
N HIS A 68 -1.78 0.55 0.96
CA HIS A 68 -2.31 1.50 1.93
C HIS A 68 -1.35 2.68 2.10
N ILE A 69 -1.87 3.79 2.58
CA ILE A 69 -1.08 4.91 3.09
C ILE A 69 -1.55 5.21 4.50
N GLY A 70 -0.62 5.49 5.42
CA GLY A 70 -1.01 5.79 6.79
C GLY A 70 0.10 6.41 7.61
N PHE A 71 -0.30 7.00 8.72
CA PHE A 71 0.57 7.63 9.70
C PHE A 71 1.01 6.61 10.76
N PHE A 72 2.31 6.51 10.99
CA PHE A 72 2.92 5.60 11.94
C PHE A 72 3.64 6.39 13.03
N ASP A 73 3.13 6.33 14.25
CA ASP A 73 3.66 7.03 15.43
C ASP A 73 4.57 6.14 16.29
N GLY A 74 4.64 4.83 16.00
CA GLY A 74 5.41 3.86 16.79
C GLY A 74 4.71 3.42 18.07
N GLU A 75 3.56 4.02 18.41
CA GLU A 75 2.76 3.69 19.60
C GLU A 75 1.44 3.03 19.20
N ARG A 76 0.56 3.77 18.51
CA ARG A 76 -0.73 3.29 18.04
C ARG A 76 -0.58 2.44 16.79
N ARG A 77 0.32 2.85 15.89
CA ARG A 77 0.59 2.13 14.65
C ARG A 77 2.10 1.88 14.51
N ARG A 78 2.46 0.62 14.65
CA ARG A 78 3.84 0.11 14.65
C ARG A 78 3.99 -1.05 13.69
N ILE A 79 5.22 -1.36 13.33
CA ILE A 79 5.56 -2.56 12.55
C ILE A 79 5.55 -3.75 13.50
N SER A 80 4.74 -4.76 13.21
CA SER A 80 4.56 -5.93 14.07
C SER A 80 5.84 -6.72 14.26
N TRP A 81 6.54 -7.02 13.16
CA TRP A 81 7.78 -7.81 13.18
C TRP A 81 8.82 -7.21 12.22
N SER A 82 9.41 -6.09 12.63
CA SER A 82 10.47 -5.43 11.84
C SER A 82 11.71 -6.32 11.70
N ASP A 83 12.20 -6.50 10.47
CA ASP A 83 13.36 -7.34 10.16
C ASP A 83 14.63 -6.87 10.89
N ASP A 84 14.78 -5.56 11.11
CA ASP A 84 15.96 -4.94 11.71
C ASP A 84 15.67 -4.24 13.06
N GLY A 85 14.47 -4.43 13.60
CA GLY A 85 14.05 -3.85 14.86
C GLY A 85 13.77 -2.33 14.82
N ARG A 86 13.98 -1.65 13.69
CA ARG A 86 13.62 -0.23 13.56
C ARG A 86 12.11 -0.08 13.53
N GLN A 87 11.64 1.03 14.12
CA GLN A 87 10.23 1.40 14.13
C GLN A 87 10.07 2.82 13.56
N PRO A 88 8.96 3.08 12.86
CA PRO A 88 8.62 4.41 12.42
C PRO A 88 8.34 5.35 13.58
N LYS A 89 8.63 6.65 13.40
CA LYS A 89 8.41 7.69 14.41
C LYS A 89 7.77 8.92 13.79
N ASN A 90 6.45 9.03 13.95
CA ASN A 90 5.63 10.14 13.47
C ASN A 90 5.81 10.41 11.97
N GLU A 91 5.64 9.36 11.16
CA GLU A 91 5.86 9.44 9.72
C GLU A 91 4.71 8.82 8.92
N THR A 92 4.43 9.37 7.76
CA THR A 92 3.47 8.81 6.81
C THR A 92 4.19 7.88 5.85
N LEU A 93 3.70 6.65 5.73
CA LEU A 93 4.29 5.61 4.92
C LEU A 93 3.27 5.03 3.94
N LEU A 94 3.73 4.68 2.76
CA LEU A 94 3.02 3.74 1.90
C LEU A 94 3.33 2.33 2.39
N TYR A 95 2.29 1.53 2.60
CA TYR A 95 2.38 0.17 3.10
C TYR A 95 1.79 -0.81 2.08
N ILE A 96 2.59 -1.79 1.68
CA ILE A 96 2.17 -2.92 0.86
C ILE A 96 2.28 -4.19 1.69
N SER A 97 1.21 -4.99 1.78
CA SER A 97 1.26 -6.24 2.55
C SER A 97 0.41 -7.35 1.98
N TYR A 98 0.95 -8.57 2.12
CA TYR A 98 0.30 -9.80 1.73
C TYR A 98 0.22 -10.75 2.93
N PRO A 99 -0.76 -10.56 3.85
CA PRO A 99 -0.87 -11.38 5.06
C PRO A 99 -1.14 -12.86 4.73
N THR A 100 -1.79 -13.14 3.60
CA THR A 100 -2.04 -14.51 3.09
C THR A 100 -0.85 -15.08 2.30
N GLY A 101 0.19 -14.27 2.07
CA GLY A 101 1.43 -14.68 1.40
C GLY A 101 1.18 -15.33 0.02
N PRO A 102 1.77 -16.50 -0.26
CA PRO A 102 1.66 -17.18 -1.55
C PRO A 102 0.23 -17.49 -2.02
N TYR A 103 -0.76 -17.51 -1.13
CA TYR A 103 -2.14 -17.78 -1.50
C TYR A 103 -2.72 -16.77 -2.51
N ILE A 104 -2.13 -15.57 -2.64
CA ILE A 104 -2.55 -14.61 -3.67
C ILE A 104 -2.41 -15.15 -5.10
N PHE A 105 -1.54 -16.15 -5.31
CA PHE A 105 -1.29 -16.77 -6.61
C PHE A 105 -1.88 -18.19 -6.73
N GLY A 106 -2.41 -18.79 -5.67
CA GLY A 106 -3.06 -20.09 -5.77
C GLY A 106 -3.16 -20.85 -4.46
N SER A 107 -4.14 -21.76 -4.39
CA SER A 107 -4.37 -22.64 -3.23
C SER A 107 -3.27 -23.68 -3.02
N ASP A 108 -2.42 -23.90 -4.03
CA ASP A 108 -1.28 -24.81 -3.98
C ASP A 108 -0.02 -24.17 -3.36
N TYR A 109 -0.16 -22.96 -2.80
CA TYR A 109 0.85 -22.25 -2.01
C TYR A 109 2.21 -22.07 -2.72
N PRO A 110 2.25 -21.28 -3.82
CA PRO A 110 3.45 -20.99 -4.63
C PRO A 110 4.58 -20.23 -3.90
N THR A 111 5.26 -20.84 -2.93
CA THR A 111 6.27 -20.14 -2.12
C THR A 111 7.38 -19.51 -2.95
N GLU A 112 8.01 -20.25 -3.87
CA GLU A 112 9.12 -19.75 -4.69
C GLU A 112 8.68 -18.63 -5.64
N PHE A 113 7.50 -18.77 -6.24
CA PHE A 113 6.96 -17.76 -7.16
C PHE A 113 6.57 -16.48 -6.41
N PHE A 114 5.95 -16.62 -5.23
CA PHE A 114 5.65 -15.49 -4.35
C PHE A 114 6.91 -14.78 -3.88
N GLN A 115 7.98 -15.51 -3.54
CA GLN A 115 9.26 -14.89 -3.16
C GLN A 115 9.86 -14.05 -4.28
N LYS A 116 9.78 -14.50 -5.55
CA LYS A 116 10.21 -13.69 -6.71
C LYS A 116 9.45 -12.37 -6.77
N PHE A 117 8.13 -12.44 -6.67
CA PHE A 117 7.25 -11.27 -6.62
C PHE A 117 7.61 -10.32 -5.47
N PHE A 118 7.74 -10.84 -4.25
CA PHE A 118 8.05 -10.04 -3.08
C PHE A 118 9.43 -9.39 -3.16
N LEU A 119 10.43 -10.11 -3.68
CA LEU A 119 11.78 -9.59 -3.91
C LEU A 119 11.77 -8.46 -4.94
N GLU A 120 10.94 -8.54 -5.98
CA GLU A 120 10.81 -7.45 -6.93
C GLU A 120 10.25 -6.19 -6.27
N LEU A 121 9.21 -6.30 -5.44
CA LEU A 121 8.70 -5.15 -4.69
C LEU A 121 9.79 -4.55 -3.78
N LYS A 122 10.66 -5.38 -3.19
CA LYS A 122 11.80 -4.93 -2.37
C LYS A 122 12.85 -4.15 -3.17
N THR A 123 12.95 -4.32 -4.49
CA THR A 123 13.89 -3.52 -5.32
C THR A 123 13.53 -2.03 -5.35
N TYR A 124 12.30 -1.67 -4.96
CA TYR A 124 11.88 -0.29 -4.76
C TYR A 124 12.33 0.26 -3.41
N ASN A 125 13.33 -0.32 -2.74
CA ASN A 125 13.98 0.19 -1.54
C ASN A 125 13.00 0.65 -0.44
N PRO A 126 12.20 -0.28 0.13
CA PRO A 126 11.38 0.03 1.30
C PRO A 126 12.24 0.48 2.47
N LYS A 127 11.77 1.49 3.20
CA LYS A 127 12.45 2.02 4.39
C LYS A 127 12.42 1.01 5.55
N TYR A 128 11.31 0.28 5.68
CA TYR A 128 11.14 -0.80 6.65
C TYR A 128 10.56 -2.05 6.00
N ILE A 129 10.91 -3.20 6.56
CA ILE A 129 10.50 -4.52 6.06
C ILE A 129 10.02 -5.34 7.25
N ASP A 130 8.90 -6.02 7.06
CA ASP A 130 8.35 -7.06 7.94
C ASP A 130 8.18 -8.32 7.08
N SER A 131 9.26 -9.08 6.92
CA SER A 131 9.26 -10.27 6.07
C SER A 131 8.37 -11.38 6.64
N ALA A 132 8.12 -11.39 7.96
CA ALA A 132 7.22 -12.35 8.59
C ALA A 132 5.75 -12.16 8.17
N ASN A 133 5.32 -10.91 7.98
CA ASN A 133 3.96 -10.56 7.55
C ASN A 133 3.88 -10.11 6.08
N ASN A 134 4.96 -10.33 5.31
CA ASN A 134 5.11 -9.86 3.93
C ASN A 134 4.77 -8.37 3.76
N GLY A 135 5.19 -7.55 4.72
CA GLY A 135 4.92 -6.11 4.78
C GLY A 135 6.13 -5.30 4.32
N LEU A 136 5.91 -4.36 3.40
CA LEU A 136 6.90 -3.41 2.90
C LEU A 136 6.40 -1.99 3.15
N TYR A 137 7.26 -1.15 3.73
CA TYR A 137 6.91 0.21 4.11
C TYR A 137 7.85 1.20 3.43
N PHE A 138 7.29 2.13 2.66
CA PHE A 138 8.02 3.08 1.84
C PHE A 138 7.80 4.50 2.36
N ASP A 139 8.87 5.28 2.41
CA ASP A 139 8.77 6.73 2.63
C ASP A 139 8.06 7.40 1.45
N LEU A 140 7.48 8.59 1.69
CA LEU A 140 6.76 9.30 0.65
C LEU A 140 7.67 9.70 -0.53
N ASP A 141 8.94 9.99 -0.26
CA ASP A 141 9.94 10.36 -1.28
C ASP A 141 10.15 9.28 -2.34
N ASN A 142 9.92 8.00 -1.99
CA ASN A 142 10.04 6.87 -2.92
C ASN A 142 8.71 6.19 -3.24
N ALA A 143 7.68 6.35 -2.39
CA ALA A 143 6.40 5.67 -2.50
C ALA A 143 5.68 5.90 -3.83
N GLY A 144 5.78 7.09 -4.43
CA GLY A 144 5.14 7.39 -5.71
C GLY A 144 5.59 6.44 -6.83
N LYS A 145 6.87 6.04 -6.85
CA LYS A 145 7.43 5.14 -7.87
C LYS A 145 6.78 3.76 -7.82
N ILE A 146 6.78 3.14 -6.64
CA ILE A 146 6.18 1.81 -6.46
C ILE A 146 4.66 1.88 -6.61
N TYR A 147 3.99 2.93 -6.11
CA TYR A 147 2.55 3.10 -6.27
C TYR A 147 2.12 3.10 -7.75
N ASN A 148 2.86 3.84 -8.58
CA ASN A 148 2.59 3.95 -10.02
C ASN A 148 2.91 2.66 -10.78
N ALA A 149 3.95 1.92 -10.38
CA ALA A 149 4.32 0.66 -11.01
C ALA A 149 3.47 -0.53 -10.54
N TYR A 150 2.87 -0.46 -9.34
CA TYR A 150 2.26 -1.58 -8.63
C TYR A 150 1.29 -2.40 -9.49
N ASP A 151 0.34 -1.76 -10.18
CA ASP A 151 -0.69 -2.47 -10.97
C ASP A 151 -0.09 -3.26 -12.12
N SER A 152 0.94 -2.71 -12.77
CA SER A 152 1.66 -3.42 -13.84
C SER A 152 2.43 -4.62 -13.30
N ILE A 153 3.08 -4.49 -12.14
CA ILE A 153 3.83 -5.57 -11.50
C ILE A 153 2.87 -6.70 -11.13
N ILE A 154 1.85 -6.43 -10.32
CA ILE A 154 0.94 -7.48 -9.84
C ILE A 154 0.20 -8.16 -10.99
N LYS A 155 -0.23 -7.40 -12.00
CA LYS A 155 -0.87 -7.96 -13.21
C LYS A 155 0.07 -8.92 -13.93
N ARG A 156 1.33 -8.53 -14.15
CA ARG A 156 2.31 -9.40 -14.81
C ARG A 156 2.54 -10.69 -14.02
N TYR A 157 2.67 -10.63 -12.69
CA TYR A 157 2.83 -11.86 -11.89
C TYR A 157 1.58 -12.75 -11.92
N TYR A 158 0.38 -12.18 -11.97
CA TYR A 158 -0.83 -12.97 -12.20
C TYR A 158 -0.84 -13.66 -13.57
N GLU A 159 -0.31 -13.01 -14.61
CA GLU A 159 -0.18 -13.59 -15.95
C GLU A 159 0.89 -14.68 -16.00
N GLU A 160 2.08 -14.43 -15.44
CA GLU A 160 3.19 -15.41 -15.35
C GLU A 160 2.78 -16.65 -14.54
N ASN A 161 2.02 -16.45 -13.45
CA ASN A 161 1.55 -17.56 -12.62
C ASN A 161 0.64 -18.54 -13.39
N LYS A 162 -0.03 -18.12 -14.47
CA LYS A 162 -0.86 -19.03 -15.28
C LYS A 162 -0.04 -20.16 -15.89
N GLU A 163 1.19 -19.87 -16.32
CA GLU A 163 2.09 -20.89 -16.88
C GLU A 163 2.83 -21.63 -15.78
N ASP A 164 3.33 -20.91 -14.76
CA ASP A 164 3.98 -21.50 -13.59
C ASP A 164 3.09 -22.54 -12.90
N LEU A 165 1.78 -22.25 -12.75
CA LEU A 165 0.80 -23.18 -12.20
C LEU A 165 0.71 -24.48 -13.00
N LYS A 166 0.78 -24.43 -14.34
CA LYS A 166 0.78 -25.66 -15.15
C LYS A 166 2.02 -26.48 -14.88
N GLN A 167 3.18 -25.85 -14.84
CA GLN A 167 4.45 -26.53 -14.55
C GLN A 167 4.46 -27.14 -13.16
N ARG A 168 3.94 -26.43 -12.15
CA ARG A 168 3.79 -26.95 -10.78
C ARG A 168 2.82 -28.14 -10.72
N LYS A 169 1.69 -28.09 -11.43
CA LYS A 169 0.76 -29.24 -11.52
C LYS A 169 1.39 -30.45 -12.20
N ILE A 170 2.12 -30.24 -13.29
CA ILE A 170 2.83 -31.33 -13.99
C ILE A 170 3.88 -31.95 -13.06
N LYS A 171 4.66 -31.14 -12.35
CA LYS A 171 5.64 -31.63 -11.37
C LYS A 171 4.96 -32.45 -10.28
N LYS A 172 3.88 -31.93 -9.69
CA LYS A 172 3.10 -32.64 -8.66
C LYS A 172 2.59 -33.99 -9.16
N MET A 173 2.01 -34.05 -10.37
CA MET A 173 1.53 -35.30 -10.96
C MET A 173 2.67 -36.30 -11.21
N LYS A 174 3.85 -35.84 -11.66
CA LYS A 174 5.03 -36.69 -11.83
C LYS A 174 5.53 -37.25 -10.49
N ASP A 175 5.62 -36.40 -9.48
CA ASP A 175 6.05 -36.79 -8.14
C ASP A 175 5.06 -37.79 -7.50
N GLU A 176 3.76 -37.64 -7.75
CA GLU A 176 2.72 -38.58 -7.33
C GLU A 176 2.84 -39.92 -8.07
N LEU A 177 3.05 -39.90 -9.40
CA LEU A 177 3.23 -41.11 -10.21
C LEU A 177 4.45 -41.92 -9.74
N SER A 178 5.60 -41.29 -9.54
CA SER A 178 6.82 -41.97 -9.09
C SER A 178 6.66 -42.60 -7.70
N LYS A 179 5.86 -41.98 -6.81
CA LYS A 179 5.56 -42.57 -5.49
C LYS A 179 4.70 -43.83 -5.61
N LEU A 180 3.73 -43.84 -6.52
CA LEU A 180 2.88 -45.01 -6.77
C LEU A 180 3.67 -46.16 -7.41
N GLU A 181 4.55 -45.84 -8.36
CA GLU A 181 5.43 -46.82 -8.99
C GLU A 181 6.41 -47.45 -8.00
N ALA A 182 6.94 -46.69 -7.03
CA ALA A 182 7.82 -47.21 -5.99
C ALA A 182 7.13 -48.07 -4.92
N GLN A 183 5.79 -48.09 -4.91
CA GLN A 183 4.97 -48.93 -4.02
C GLN A 183 4.46 -50.20 -4.70
N SER A 184 4.70 -50.36 -6.00
CA SER A 184 4.42 -51.57 -6.78
C SER A 184 5.62 -52.49 -6.88
#